data_AF-A0A090Z6R6-F1
#
_entry.id   AF-A0A090Z6R6-F1
#
_cell.length_a   1.000
_cell.length_b   1.000
_cell.length_c   1.000
_cell.angle_alpha   90.00
_cell.angle_beta   90.00
_cell.angle_gamma   90.00
#
_symmetry.space_group_name_H-M   'P 1'
#
loop_
_entity.id
_entity.type
_entity.pdbx_description
1 polymer ?
#
loop_
_entity_poly.entity_id
_entity_poly.type
_entity_poly.pdbx_seq_one_letter_code
_entity_poly.pdbx_strand_id
1 'polypeptide(L)'
;MNELVIKTHNFELAKRGLKEFSQKKTDELKIDTVRTDGGFLGLGDHKVTGSELNSRLSTIQQHLIDLNTTNNRTIKEFGQVYSALEALDKDYIQAILISIKATEKTSERIQATQEQIKKIVDDQKKTLEVLKKFKQKLDGYAHLEDIDKIWSDFQEWHSEITTLSNLISSTMAISKANAQKAEDIETVLKATETKLNDLSNQLNQQIVKLEAIIAFISELEKIVHLQDIDEMWDSLSNAHTSLTNISNELSSFKDTASKQQSDIETLLSFMENLSSCEHLNDIDDIWNSSEMHSSQLSELEKQSDEIKSIVQSIKENTDASIASVVEKNDTAVQMLTKKIKYAYLLAGGSFGLAIIELIVILLKVV
;
A
#
# COMPACT_ATOMS: atom_id res chain seq x y z
N MET A 1 4.99 -47.56 -109.63
CA MET A 1 5.64 -46.72 -110.66
C MET A 1 6.80 -47.53 -111.17
N ASN A 2 6.68 -48.14 -112.35
CA ASN A 2 7.81 -48.82 -112.97
C ASN A 2 8.68 -47.74 -113.59
N GLU A 3 9.90 -47.57 -113.11
CA GLU A 3 10.90 -46.68 -113.71
C GLU A 3 11.15 -47.14 -115.14
N LEU A 4 10.60 -46.39 -116.11
CA LEU A 4 10.94 -46.56 -117.50
C LEU A 4 12.33 -45.96 -117.69
N VAL A 5 13.36 -46.80 -117.55
CA VAL A 5 14.74 -46.42 -117.82
C VAL A 5 14.84 -46.09 -119.31
N ILE A 6 14.91 -44.80 -119.64
CA ILE A 6 15.10 -44.33 -121.02
C ILE A 6 16.46 -44.84 -121.49
N LYS A 7 16.46 -45.89 -122.33
CA LYS A 7 17.68 -46.41 -122.93
C LYS A 7 18.04 -45.56 -124.14
N THR A 8 18.53 -44.34 -123.89
CA THR A 8 19.08 -43.39 -124.89
C THR A 8 20.12 -44.01 -125.83
N HIS A 9 20.68 -45.16 -125.43
CA HIS A 9 21.63 -45.92 -126.19
C HIS A 9 21.12 -46.36 -127.58
N ASN A 10 19.87 -46.79 -127.72
CA ASN A 10 19.41 -47.42 -128.97
C ASN A 10 19.23 -46.41 -130.11
N PHE A 11 18.63 -45.26 -129.83
CA PHE A 11 18.48 -44.19 -130.83
C PHE A 11 19.83 -43.62 -131.25
N GLU A 12 20.70 -43.31 -130.28
CA GLU A 12 22.03 -42.76 -130.58
C GLU A 12 22.94 -43.77 -131.31
N LEU A 13 22.78 -45.07 -131.05
CA LEU A 13 23.45 -46.12 -131.83
C LEU A 13 22.97 -46.13 -133.28
N ALA A 14 21.65 -46.15 -133.50
CA ALA A 14 21.08 -46.19 -134.85
C ALA A 14 21.44 -44.94 -135.66
N LYS A 15 21.37 -43.76 -135.04
CA LYS A 15 21.80 -42.48 -135.62
C LYS A 15 23.29 -42.48 -135.99
N ARG A 16 24.15 -43.10 -135.17
CA ARG A 16 25.58 -43.22 -135.47
C ARG A 16 25.81 -44.09 -136.71
N GLY A 17 25.14 -45.23 -136.82
CA GLY A 17 25.20 -46.10 -137.99
C GLY A 17 24.85 -45.35 -139.29
N LEU A 18 23.74 -44.60 -139.29
CA LEU A 18 23.32 -43.80 -140.44
C LEU A 18 24.35 -42.73 -140.82
N LYS A 19 24.97 -42.08 -139.83
CA LYS A 19 25.99 -41.05 -140.06
C LYS A 19 27.25 -41.63 -140.70
N GLU A 20 27.72 -42.79 -140.23
CA GLU A 20 28.90 -43.46 -140.79
C GLU A 20 28.69 -43.85 -142.26
N PHE A 21 27.47 -44.28 -142.60
CA PHE A 21 27.11 -44.59 -143.98
C PHE A 21 27.07 -43.34 -144.89
N SER A 22 26.41 -42.26 -144.45
CA SER A 22 26.22 -41.06 -145.29
C SER A 22 27.55 -40.40 -145.71
N GLN A 23 28.64 -40.70 -145.01
CA GLN A 23 29.96 -40.13 -145.22
C GLN A 23 30.83 -40.96 -146.17
N LYS A 24 30.37 -42.13 -146.61
CA LYS A 24 31.17 -43.02 -147.47
C LYS A 24 31.07 -42.61 -148.95
N LYS A 25 32.24 -42.45 -149.59
CA LYS A 25 32.35 -42.06 -151.01
C LYS A 25 31.97 -43.24 -151.92
N THR A 26 31.18 -42.97 -152.95
CA THR A 26 30.79 -43.98 -153.96
C THR A 26 31.71 -43.85 -155.16
N ASP A 27 32.35 -44.94 -155.57
CA ASP A 27 33.17 -44.97 -156.77
C ASP A 27 32.30 -45.20 -158.02
N GLU A 28 32.66 -44.57 -159.12
CA GLU A 28 31.88 -44.57 -160.36
C GLU A 28 32.09 -45.90 -161.11
N LEU A 29 31.04 -46.73 -161.21
CA LEU A 29 31.10 -48.01 -161.92
C LEU A 29 31.21 -47.76 -163.43
N LYS A 30 32.41 -47.93 -164.01
CA LYS A 30 32.66 -47.82 -165.45
C LYS A 30 32.97 -49.19 -166.06
N ILE A 31 32.40 -49.45 -167.24
CA ILE A 31 32.73 -50.62 -168.06
C ILE A 31 33.41 -50.08 -169.31
N ASP A 32 34.69 -50.39 -169.49
CA ASP A 32 35.41 -50.00 -170.70
C ASP A 32 34.87 -50.77 -171.92
N THR A 33 34.85 -50.14 -173.09
CA THR A 33 34.45 -50.82 -174.34
C THR A 33 35.55 -51.76 -174.84
N VAL A 34 35.20 -52.77 -175.64
CA VAL A 34 36.19 -53.58 -176.35
C VAL A 34 36.64 -52.87 -177.62
N ARG A 35 37.86 -53.14 -178.08
CA ARG A 35 38.34 -52.63 -179.37
C ARG A 35 37.56 -53.30 -180.49
N THR A 36 37.17 -52.52 -181.49
CA THR A 36 36.39 -52.99 -182.65
C THR A 36 37.18 -52.91 -183.96
N ASP A 37 38.33 -52.24 -183.97
CA ASP A 37 39.20 -52.01 -185.12
C ASP A 37 40.50 -52.82 -185.02
N GLY A 38 40.79 -53.62 -186.05
CA GLY A 38 41.89 -54.59 -186.04
C GLY A 38 42.72 -54.50 -187.32
N GLY A 39 43.92 -53.93 -187.22
CA GLY A 39 44.92 -53.99 -188.30
C GLY A 39 45.61 -52.65 -188.61
N PHE A 40 46.83 -52.73 -189.16
CA PHE A 40 47.65 -51.58 -189.55
C PHE A 40 46.86 -50.65 -190.48
N LEU A 41 46.60 -49.40 -190.03
CA LEU A 41 45.76 -48.36 -190.68
C LEU A 41 44.23 -48.55 -190.58
N GLY A 42 43.70 -49.35 -189.66
CA GLY A 42 42.26 -49.35 -189.32
C GLY A 42 41.34 -49.93 -190.40
N LEU A 43 41.90 -50.67 -191.36
CA LEU A 43 41.19 -51.31 -192.47
C LEU A 43 40.93 -52.80 -192.18
N GLY A 44 40.15 -53.08 -191.13
CA GLY A 44 39.74 -54.43 -190.77
C GLY A 44 39.00 -54.49 -189.44
N ASP A 45 38.00 -55.37 -189.35
CA ASP A 45 37.25 -55.61 -188.11
C ASP A 45 38.10 -56.42 -187.12
N HIS A 46 38.27 -55.94 -185.88
CA HIS A 46 38.91 -56.72 -184.81
C HIS A 46 37.94 -57.78 -184.31
N LYS A 47 38.35 -59.04 -184.40
CA LYS A 47 37.63 -60.11 -183.71
C LYS A 47 38.01 -60.08 -182.24
N VAL A 48 37.06 -59.65 -181.41
CA VAL A 48 37.14 -59.66 -179.95
C VAL A 48 37.68 -61.01 -179.49
N THR A 49 38.78 -60.97 -178.74
CA THR A 49 39.46 -62.18 -178.25
C THR A 49 38.78 -62.73 -176.99
N GLY A 50 38.96 -64.03 -176.73
CA GLY A 50 38.46 -64.66 -175.50
C GLY A 50 39.02 -64.03 -174.21
N SER A 51 40.24 -63.46 -174.26
CA SER A 51 40.83 -62.72 -173.13
C SER A 51 40.20 -61.35 -172.92
N GLU A 52 39.90 -60.59 -173.98
CA GLU A 52 39.14 -59.32 -173.89
C GLU A 52 37.74 -59.55 -173.32
N LEU A 53 37.04 -60.57 -173.81
CA LEU A 53 35.73 -60.95 -173.28
C LEU A 53 35.80 -61.35 -171.80
N ASN A 54 36.77 -62.19 -171.41
CA ASN A 54 36.95 -62.58 -170.01
C ASN A 54 37.31 -61.41 -169.09
N SER A 55 38.12 -60.45 -169.55
CA SER A 55 38.44 -59.24 -168.78
C SER A 55 37.19 -58.37 -168.53
N ARG A 56 36.34 -58.19 -169.54
CA ARG A 56 35.06 -57.48 -169.40
C ARG A 56 34.07 -58.24 -168.53
N LEU A 57 33.97 -59.55 -168.70
CA LEU A 57 33.13 -60.39 -167.85
C LEU A 57 33.59 -60.32 -166.39
N SER A 58 34.90 -60.31 -166.13
CA SER A 58 35.45 -60.11 -164.78
C SER A 58 35.10 -58.71 -164.23
N THR A 59 35.14 -57.67 -165.06
CA THR A 59 34.75 -56.30 -164.66
C THR A 59 33.25 -56.22 -164.35
N ILE A 60 32.40 -56.82 -165.18
CA ILE A 60 30.95 -56.91 -164.97
C ILE A 60 30.64 -57.73 -163.70
N GLN A 61 31.34 -58.85 -163.50
CA GLN A 61 31.19 -59.66 -162.30
C GLN A 61 31.57 -58.87 -161.06
N GLN A 62 32.65 -58.08 -161.11
CA GLN A 62 33.04 -57.19 -160.02
C GLN A 62 31.95 -56.14 -159.75
N HIS A 63 31.39 -55.51 -160.79
CA HIS A 63 30.28 -54.56 -160.63
C HIS A 63 29.02 -55.20 -160.04
N LEU A 64 28.70 -56.45 -160.41
CA LEU A 64 27.57 -57.18 -159.83
C LEU A 64 27.81 -57.51 -158.35
N ILE A 65 29.06 -57.84 -157.97
CA ILE A 65 29.46 -58.02 -156.57
C ILE A 65 29.36 -56.69 -155.81
N ASP A 66 29.79 -55.58 -156.40
CA ASP A 66 29.74 -54.25 -155.80
C ASP A 66 28.29 -53.75 -155.66
N LEU A 67 27.43 -54.03 -156.65
CA LEU A 67 25.99 -53.75 -156.59
C LEU A 67 25.30 -54.58 -155.51
N ASN A 68 25.55 -55.89 -155.42
CA ASN A 68 24.99 -56.72 -154.36
C ASN A 68 25.47 -56.28 -152.98
N THR A 69 26.75 -55.94 -152.85
CA THR A 69 27.34 -55.40 -151.61
C THR A 69 26.70 -54.07 -151.22
N THR A 70 26.48 -53.18 -152.19
CA THR A 70 25.81 -51.89 -151.98
C THR A 70 24.35 -52.09 -151.60
N ASN A 71 23.64 -52.99 -152.29
CA ASN A 71 22.24 -53.27 -152.00
C ASN A 71 22.04 -53.87 -150.60
N ASN A 72 22.86 -54.87 -150.22
CA ASN A 72 22.86 -55.42 -148.86
C ASN A 72 23.20 -54.36 -147.80
N ARG A 73 24.07 -53.39 -148.13
CA ARG A 73 24.37 -52.26 -147.26
C ARG A 73 23.16 -51.34 -147.14
N THR A 74 22.56 -50.92 -148.25
CA THR A 74 21.34 -50.09 -148.27
C THR A 74 20.21 -50.73 -147.46
N ILE A 75 20.00 -52.05 -147.55
CA ILE A 75 19.02 -52.77 -146.73
C ILE A 75 19.35 -52.65 -145.24
N LYS A 76 20.62 -52.81 -144.84
CA LYS A 76 21.04 -52.61 -143.44
C LYS A 76 20.79 -51.18 -142.97
N GLU A 77 20.99 -50.18 -143.82
CA GLU A 77 20.73 -48.77 -143.49
C GLU A 77 19.24 -48.46 -143.32
N PHE A 78 18.38 -48.98 -144.21
CA PHE A 78 16.93 -48.90 -143.98
C PHE A 78 16.53 -49.56 -142.66
N GLY A 79 17.22 -50.64 -142.26
CA GLY A 79 17.11 -51.22 -140.92
C GLY A 79 17.53 -50.26 -139.80
N GLN A 80 18.62 -49.50 -139.97
CA GLN A 80 19.05 -48.48 -139.00
C GLN A 80 18.08 -47.28 -138.94
N VAL A 81 17.54 -46.81 -140.07
CA VAL A 81 16.50 -45.76 -140.10
C VAL A 81 15.26 -46.23 -139.35
N TYR A 82 14.79 -47.44 -139.65
CA TYR A 82 13.64 -48.03 -138.95
C TYR A 82 13.90 -48.13 -137.44
N SER A 83 15.08 -48.63 -137.05
CA SER A 83 15.47 -48.75 -135.64
C SER A 83 15.54 -47.38 -134.94
N ALA A 84 16.00 -46.33 -135.63
CA ALA A 84 16.01 -44.97 -135.09
C ALA A 84 14.60 -44.41 -134.93
N LEU A 85 13.71 -44.62 -135.91
CA LEU A 85 12.31 -44.18 -135.81
C LEU A 85 11.54 -44.92 -134.71
N GLU A 86 11.74 -46.23 -134.59
CA GLU A 86 11.13 -47.05 -133.54
C GLU A 86 11.63 -46.66 -132.14
N ALA A 87 12.94 -46.43 -131.97
CA ALA A 87 13.48 -45.94 -130.71
C ALA A 87 13.03 -44.51 -130.37
N LEU A 88 12.86 -43.62 -131.36
CA LEU A 88 12.32 -42.28 -131.15
C LEU A 88 10.88 -42.34 -130.63
N ASP A 89 10.02 -43.15 -131.24
CA ASP A 89 8.63 -43.31 -130.82
C ASP A 89 8.53 -43.94 -129.42
N LYS A 90 9.19 -45.08 -129.23
CA LYS A 90 9.06 -45.88 -128.01
C LYS A 90 9.78 -45.26 -126.81
N ASP A 91 10.97 -44.71 -127.00
CA ASP A 91 11.77 -44.23 -125.86
C ASP A 91 11.58 -42.72 -125.64
N TYR A 92 11.61 -41.89 -126.69
CA TYR A 92 11.55 -40.43 -126.53
C TYR A 92 10.12 -39.89 -126.50
N ILE A 93 9.29 -40.20 -127.50
CA ILE A 93 7.91 -39.67 -127.58
C ILE A 93 7.09 -40.20 -126.41
N GLN A 94 7.20 -41.49 -126.09
CA GLN A 94 6.50 -42.07 -124.94
C GLN A 94 6.96 -41.44 -123.61
N ALA A 95 8.26 -41.19 -123.41
CA ALA A 95 8.76 -40.52 -122.21
C ALA A 95 8.28 -39.06 -122.10
N ILE A 96 8.26 -38.32 -123.20
CA ILE A 96 7.71 -36.95 -123.25
C ILE A 96 6.23 -36.98 -122.88
N LEU A 97 5.45 -37.92 -123.42
CA LEU A 97 4.03 -38.04 -123.12
C LEU A 97 3.76 -38.40 -121.65
N ILE A 98 4.58 -39.28 -121.06
CA ILE A 98 4.53 -39.59 -119.62
C ILE A 98 4.85 -38.33 -118.80
N SER A 99 5.90 -37.59 -119.17
CA SER A 99 6.28 -36.36 -118.48
C SER A 99 5.20 -35.28 -118.58
N ILE A 100 4.61 -35.07 -119.75
CA ILE A 100 3.51 -34.11 -119.95
C ILE A 100 2.30 -34.51 -119.10
N LYS A 101 1.90 -35.79 -119.09
CA LYS A 101 0.80 -36.27 -118.24
C LYS A 101 1.10 -36.11 -116.75
N ALA A 102 2.34 -36.32 -116.33
CA ALA A 102 2.75 -36.09 -114.94
C ALA A 102 2.70 -34.59 -114.58
N THR A 103 3.12 -33.71 -115.50
CA THR A 103 3.03 -32.25 -115.35
C THR A 103 1.58 -31.78 -115.31
N GLU A 104 0.72 -32.29 -116.18
CA GLU A 104 -0.72 -31.99 -116.21
C GLU A 104 -1.38 -32.35 -114.88
N LYS A 105 -1.17 -33.60 -114.41
CA LYS A 105 -1.66 -34.04 -113.10
C LYS A 105 -1.10 -33.20 -111.94
N THR A 106 0.12 -32.72 -112.06
CA THR A 106 0.73 -31.81 -111.08
C THR A 106 0.05 -30.44 -111.12
N SER A 107 -0.26 -29.92 -112.31
CA SER A 107 -0.97 -28.65 -112.50
C SER A 107 -2.39 -28.70 -111.95
N GLU A 108 -3.13 -29.78 -112.20
CA GLU A 108 -4.46 -29.99 -111.61
C GLU A 108 -4.41 -30.00 -110.07
N ARG A 109 -3.41 -30.68 -109.48
CA ARG A 109 -3.19 -30.68 -108.03
C ARG A 109 -2.84 -29.29 -107.49
N ILE A 110 -2.04 -28.51 -108.22
CA ILE A 110 -1.71 -27.12 -107.85
C ILE A 110 -2.98 -26.26 -107.86
N GLN A 111 -3.83 -26.38 -108.88
CA GLN A 111 -5.09 -25.64 -108.97
C GLN A 111 -6.02 -25.98 -107.79
N ALA A 112 -6.22 -27.27 -107.50
CA ALA A 112 -7.01 -27.70 -106.35
C ALA A 112 -6.44 -27.17 -105.02
N THR A 113 -5.12 -27.15 -104.87
CA THR A 113 -4.45 -26.60 -103.69
C THR A 113 -4.67 -25.09 -103.59
N GLN A 114 -4.60 -24.36 -104.70
CA GLN A 114 -4.80 -22.91 -104.72
C GLN A 114 -6.24 -22.52 -104.35
N GLU A 115 -7.23 -23.31 -104.76
CA GLU A 115 -8.62 -23.14 -104.33
C GLU A 115 -8.80 -23.35 -102.82
N GLN A 116 -8.15 -24.37 -102.26
CA GLN A 116 -8.14 -24.59 -100.81
C GLN A 116 -7.46 -23.44 -100.05
N ILE A 117 -6.31 -22.95 -100.54
CA ILE A 117 -5.61 -21.80 -99.96
C ILE A 117 -6.53 -20.57 -99.96
N LYS A 118 -7.25 -20.31 -101.06
CA LYS A 118 -8.19 -19.20 -101.14
C LYS A 118 -9.29 -19.31 -100.08
N LYS A 119 -9.87 -20.51 -99.91
CA LYS A 119 -10.88 -20.76 -98.87
C LYS A 119 -10.32 -20.52 -97.46
N ILE A 120 -9.10 -21.00 -97.17
CA ILE A 120 -8.44 -20.78 -95.88
C ILE A 120 -8.23 -19.29 -95.63
N VAL A 121 -7.75 -18.53 -96.63
CA VAL A 121 -7.54 -17.09 -96.51
C VAL A 121 -8.87 -16.35 -96.23
N ASP A 122 -9.95 -16.73 -96.91
CA ASP A 122 -11.28 -16.15 -96.68
C ASP A 122 -11.79 -16.46 -95.26
N ASP A 123 -11.59 -17.68 -94.77
CA ASP A 123 -11.99 -18.07 -93.40
C ASP A 123 -11.11 -17.39 -92.32
N GLN A 124 -9.81 -17.22 -92.57
CA GLN A 124 -8.92 -16.43 -91.73
C GLN A 124 -9.37 -14.95 -91.68
N LYS A 125 -9.76 -14.37 -92.81
CA LYS A 125 -10.29 -13.00 -92.87
C LYS A 125 -11.56 -12.84 -92.04
N LYS A 126 -12.52 -13.78 -92.13
CA LYS A 126 -13.73 -13.76 -91.29
C LYS A 126 -13.40 -13.84 -89.81
N THR A 127 -12.44 -14.71 -89.44
CA THR A 127 -11.98 -14.85 -88.04
C THR A 127 -11.39 -13.55 -87.53
N LEU A 128 -10.55 -12.86 -88.30
CA LEU A 128 -9.98 -11.57 -87.94
C LEU A 128 -11.05 -10.49 -87.76
N GLU A 129 -12.08 -10.45 -88.60
CA GLU A 129 -13.20 -9.51 -88.43
C GLU A 129 -13.98 -9.76 -87.12
N VAL A 130 -14.21 -11.03 -86.76
CA VAL A 130 -14.82 -11.38 -85.47
C VAL A 130 -13.95 -10.94 -84.30
N LEU A 131 -12.64 -11.23 -84.36
CA LEU A 131 -11.69 -10.84 -83.32
C LEU A 131 -11.61 -9.31 -83.17
N LYS A 132 -11.65 -8.57 -84.27
CA LYS A 132 -11.67 -7.10 -84.25
C LYS A 132 -12.92 -6.56 -83.57
N LYS A 133 -14.11 -7.11 -83.87
CA LYS A 133 -15.36 -6.75 -83.19
C LYS A 133 -15.33 -7.10 -81.70
N PHE A 134 -14.75 -8.25 -81.34
CA PHE A 134 -14.59 -8.65 -79.94
C PHE A 134 -13.68 -7.68 -79.19
N LYS A 135 -12.53 -7.32 -79.78
CA LYS A 135 -11.63 -6.30 -79.22
C LYS A 135 -12.32 -4.94 -79.06
N GLN A 136 -13.06 -4.47 -80.08
CA GLN A 136 -13.81 -3.21 -79.97
C GLN A 136 -14.86 -3.23 -78.84
N LYS A 137 -15.55 -4.35 -78.66
CA LYS A 137 -16.48 -4.50 -77.51
C LYS A 137 -15.74 -4.46 -76.18
N LEU A 138 -14.57 -5.11 -76.11
CA LEU A 138 -13.74 -5.15 -74.90
C LEU A 138 -13.18 -3.78 -74.57
N ASP A 139 -12.60 -3.09 -75.55
CA ASP A 139 -12.09 -1.71 -75.42
C ASP A 139 -13.23 -0.71 -75.14
N GLY A 140 -14.47 -1.02 -75.54
CA GLY A 140 -15.66 -0.21 -75.27
C GLY A 140 -16.20 -0.32 -73.85
N TYR A 141 -15.74 -1.29 -73.06
CA TYR A 141 -16.06 -1.34 -71.63
C TYR A 141 -15.15 -0.35 -70.89
N ALA A 142 -15.63 0.89 -70.74
CA ALA A 142 -14.95 1.97 -70.03
C ALA A 142 -14.57 1.64 -68.57
N HIS A 143 -15.17 0.60 -68.00
CA HIS A 143 -15.12 0.25 -66.58
C HIS A 143 -14.37 -1.06 -66.29
N LEU A 144 -13.53 -1.55 -67.22
CA LEU A 144 -12.72 -2.74 -66.97
C LEU A 144 -11.71 -2.53 -65.82
N GLU A 145 -11.12 -1.33 -65.74
CA GLU A 145 -10.23 -0.93 -64.63
C GLU A 145 -10.99 -0.80 -63.30
N ASP A 146 -12.29 -0.49 -63.34
CA ASP A 146 -13.11 -0.42 -62.14
C ASP A 146 -13.30 -1.80 -61.49
N ILE A 147 -13.14 -2.91 -62.23
CA ILE A 147 -13.21 -4.26 -61.65
C ILE A 147 -12.02 -4.51 -60.71
N ASP A 148 -10.82 -4.13 -61.11
CA ASP A 148 -9.62 -4.27 -60.28
C ASP A 148 -9.71 -3.36 -59.04
N LYS A 149 -10.27 -2.16 -59.22
CA LYS A 149 -10.56 -1.25 -58.11
C LYS A 149 -11.60 -1.83 -57.15
N ILE A 150 -12.74 -2.31 -57.65
CA ILE A 150 -13.79 -2.96 -56.83
C ILE A 150 -13.20 -4.15 -56.06
N TRP A 151 -12.34 -4.94 -56.70
CA TRP A 151 -11.68 -6.05 -56.03
C TRP A 151 -10.76 -5.60 -54.90
N SER A 152 -9.98 -4.54 -55.13
CA SER A 152 -9.09 -3.95 -54.12
C SER A 152 -9.88 -3.38 -52.95
N ASP A 153 -10.93 -2.59 -53.23
CA ASP A 153 -11.84 -2.03 -52.22
C ASP A 153 -12.50 -3.16 -51.41
N PHE A 154 -12.91 -4.27 -52.06
CA PHE A 154 -13.48 -5.43 -51.36
C PHE A 154 -12.49 -6.12 -50.41
N GLN A 155 -11.22 -6.25 -50.80
CA GLN A 155 -10.19 -6.80 -49.92
C GLN A 155 -9.93 -5.89 -48.72
N GLU A 156 -9.90 -4.58 -48.93
CA GLU A 156 -9.77 -3.58 -47.87
C GLU A 156 -10.95 -3.67 -46.89
N TRP A 157 -12.19 -3.65 -47.41
CA TRP A 157 -13.39 -3.81 -46.59
C TRP A 157 -13.41 -5.13 -45.82
N HIS A 158 -12.94 -6.23 -46.42
CA HIS A 158 -12.85 -7.51 -45.72
C HIS A 158 -11.89 -7.46 -44.52
N SER A 159 -10.74 -6.80 -44.70
CA SER A 159 -9.78 -6.56 -43.62
C SER A 159 -10.41 -5.70 -42.52
N GLU A 160 -11.02 -4.57 -42.88
CA GLU A 160 -11.69 -3.67 -41.94
C GLU A 160 -12.80 -4.39 -41.16
N ILE A 161 -13.67 -5.15 -41.84
CA ILE A 161 -14.73 -5.95 -41.21
C ILE A 161 -14.13 -6.97 -40.22
N THR A 162 -13.01 -7.59 -40.56
CA THR A 162 -12.33 -8.53 -39.67
C THR A 162 -11.81 -7.83 -38.42
N THR A 163 -11.19 -6.65 -38.57
CA THR A 163 -10.74 -5.85 -37.42
C THR A 163 -11.92 -5.41 -36.54
N LEU A 164 -13.02 -4.97 -37.16
CA LEU A 164 -14.24 -4.56 -36.47
C LEU A 164 -14.85 -5.73 -35.68
N SER A 165 -14.88 -6.94 -36.26
CA SER A 165 -15.37 -8.15 -35.59
C SER A 165 -14.55 -8.49 -34.34
N ASN A 166 -13.23 -8.35 -34.41
CA ASN A 166 -12.35 -8.57 -33.26
C ASN A 166 -12.55 -7.51 -32.16
N LEU A 167 -12.74 -6.24 -32.54
CA LEU A 167 -13.06 -5.16 -31.62
C LEU A 167 -14.42 -5.38 -30.94
N ILE A 168 -15.45 -5.81 -31.68
CA ILE A 168 -16.77 -6.16 -31.14
C ILE A 168 -16.66 -7.30 -30.14
N SER A 169 -15.88 -8.35 -30.46
CA SER A 169 -15.68 -9.50 -29.56
C SER A 169 -15.00 -9.09 -28.25
N SER A 170 -13.98 -8.24 -28.34
CA SER A 170 -13.30 -7.68 -27.16
C SER A 170 -14.23 -6.81 -26.34
N THR A 171 -15.04 -5.98 -27.00
CA THR A 171 -16.03 -5.10 -26.36
C THR A 171 -17.14 -5.91 -25.68
N MET A 172 -17.59 -7.01 -26.28
CA MET A 172 -18.54 -7.94 -25.66
C MET A 172 -17.98 -8.57 -24.39
N ALA A 173 -16.70 -8.95 -24.37
CA ALA A 173 -16.06 -9.49 -23.17
C ALA A 173 -16.02 -8.46 -22.04
N ILE A 174 -15.67 -7.20 -22.36
CA ILE A 174 -15.69 -6.08 -21.40
C ILE A 174 -17.12 -5.82 -20.91
N SER A 175 -18.11 -5.81 -21.81
CA SER A 175 -19.52 -5.62 -21.48
C SER A 175 -20.03 -6.70 -20.51
N LYS A 176 -19.69 -7.97 -20.74
CA LYS A 176 -20.02 -9.08 -19.83
C LYS A 176 -19.36 -8.91 -18.45
N ALA A 177 -18.08 -8.53 -18.42
CA ALA A 177 -17.38 -8.27 -17.15
C ALA A 177 -18.00 -7.09 -16.39
N ASN A 178 -18.43 -6.04 -17.10
CA ASN A 178 -19.11 -4.90 -16.49
C ASN A 178 -20.51 -5.26 -15.98
N ALA A 179 -21.25 -6.11 -16.68
CA ALA A 179 -22.54 -6.63 -16.20
C ALA A 179 -22.36 -7.39 -14.87
N GLN A 180 -21.33 -8.25 -14.77
CA GLN A 180 -21.04 -8.94 -13.51
C GLN A 180 -20.68 -7.96 -12.38
N LYS A 181 -19.82 -6.97 -12.66
CA LYS A 181 -19.49 -5.92 -11.68
C LYS A 181 -20.72 -5.14 -11.23
N ALA A 182 -21.66 -4.87 -12.13
CA ALA A 182 -22.91 -4.18 -11.79
C ALA A 182 -23.78 -5.03 -10.85
N GLU A 183 -23.86 -6.34 -11.08
CA GLU A 183 -24.53 -7.29 -10.19
C GLU A 183 -23.86 -7.33 -8.81
N ASP A 184 -22.53 -7.40 -8.76
CA ASP A 184 -21.76 -7.36 -7.51
C ASP A 184 -22.05 -6.06 -6.73
N ILE A 185 -22.08 -4.91 -7.42
CA ILE A 185 -22.46 -3.61 -6.82
C ILE A 185 -23.89 -3.64 -6.27
N GLU A 186 -24.84 -4.24 -7.00
CA GLU A 186 -26.23 -4.36 -6.55
C GLU A 186 -26.34 -5.17 -5.25
N THR A 187 -25.57 -6.26 -5.12
CA THR A 187 -25.56 -7.05 -3.88
C THR A 187 -25.02 -6.27 -2.68
N VAL A 188 -23.93 -5.52 -2.88
CA VAL A 188 -23.34 -4.66 -1.84
C VAL A 188 -24.30 -3.53 -1.46
N LEU A 189 -25.00 -2.96 -2.43
CA LEU A 189 -25.99 -1.91 -2.18
C LEU A 189 -27.13 -2.42 -1.31
N LYS A 190 -27.71 -3.60 -1.64
CA LYS A 190 -28.76 -4.24 -0.83
C LYS A 190 -28.30 -4.49 0.60
N ALA A 191 -27.09 -5.01 0.79
CA ALA A 191 -26.53 -5.25 2.12
C ALA A 191 -26.30 -3.95 2.92
N THR A 192 -25.95 -2.87 2.22
CA THR A 192 -25.76 -1.54 2.84
C THR A 192 -27.10 -0.95 3.25
N GLU A 193 -28.13 -1.07 2.40
CA GLU A 193 -29.49 -0.63 2.68
C GLU A 193 -30.08 -1.35 3.92
N THR A 194 -29.88 -2.66 4.05
CA THR A 194 -30.29 -3.39 5.26
C THR A 194 -29.60 -2.88 6.52
N LYS A 195 -28.29 -2.62 6.47
CA LYS A 195 -27.55 -2.07 7.62
C LYS A 195 -28.01 -0.65 7.98
N LEU A 196 -28.35 0.16 6.99
CA LEU A 196 -28.89 1.51 7.21
C LEU A 196 -30.24 1.45 7.94
N ASN A 197 -31.11 0.52 7.53
CA ASN A 197 -32.39 0.29 8.21
C ASN A 197 -32.19 -0.19 9.65
N ASP A 198 -31.26 -1.12 9.90
CA ASP A 198 -30.93 -1.57 11.25
C ASP A 198 -30.42 -0.42 12.13
N LEU A 199 -29.55 0.43 11.60
CA LEU A 199 -29.04 1.60 12.32
C LEU A 199 -30.15 2.60 12.63
N SER A 200 -31.05 2.84 11.67
CA SER A 200 -32.23 3.70 11.88
C SER A 200 -33.11 3.16 13.02
N ASN A 201 -33.34 1.85 13.05
CA ASN A 201 -34.08 1.20 14.13
C ASN A 201 -33.38 1.37 15.49
N GLN A 202 -32.05 1.19 15.55
CA GLN A 202 -31.28 1.41 16.79
C GLN A 202 -31.33 2.86 17.26
N LEU A 203 -31.25 3.83 16.35
CA LEU A 203 -31.35 5.25 16.68
C LEU A 203 -32.72 5.58 17.27
N ASN A 204 -33.79 5.07 16.67
CA ASN A 204 -35.15 5.24 17.19
C ASN A 204 -35.29 4.65 18.60
N GLN A 205 -34.68 3.49 18.88
CA GLN A 205 -34.65 2.93 20.23
C GLN A 205 -33.87 3.80 21.23
N GLN A 206 -32.78 4.44 20.82
CA GLN A 206 -32.04 5.36 21.68
C GLN A 206 -32.83 6.62 21.99
N ILE A 207 -33.59 7.15 21.02
CA ILE A 207 -34.50 8.29 21.22
C ILE A 207 -35.49 7.97 22.33
N VAL A 208 -36.15 6.80 22.29
CA VAL A 208 -37.09 6.37 23.34
C VAL A 208 -36.42 6.29 24.72
N LYS A 209 -35.18 5.80 24.79
CA LYS A 209 -34.43 5.75 26.07
C LYS A 209 -34.09 7.16 26.59
N LEU A 210 -33.73 8.08 25.72
CA LEU A 210 -33.46 9.48 26.09
C LEU A 210 -34.72 10.17 26.60
N GLU A 211 -35.86 9.95 25.95
CA GLU A 211 -37.16 10.46 26.42
C GLU A 211 -37.49 9.95 27.83
N ALA A 212 -37.20 8.68 28.12
CA ALA A 212 -37.36 8.12 29.46
C ALA A 212 -36.43 8.78 30.50
N ILE A 213 -35.17 9.06 30.15
CA ILE A 213 -34.22 9.77 31.01
C ILE A 213 -34.71 11.20 31.28
N ILE A 214 -35.17 11.91 30.26
CA ILE A 214 -35.71 13.26 30.39
C ILE A 214 -36.90 13.25 31.37
N ALA A 215 -37.83 12.31 31.20
CA ALA A 215 -38.96 12.17 32.12
C ALA A 215 -38.53 11.89 33.57
N PHE A 216 -37.52 11.04 33.76
CA PHE A 216 -36.95 10.75 35.08
C PHE A 216 -36.31 11.99 35.72
N ILE A 217 -35.53 12.77 34.97
CA ILE A 217 -34.93 14.02 35.45
C ILE A 217 -36.01 15.01 35.86
N SER A 218 -37.05 15.18 35.04
CA SER A 218 -38.18 16.04 35.39
C SER A 218 -38.91 15.59 36.66
N GLU A 219 -38.90 14.31 37.00
CA GLU A 219 -39.45 13.82 38.26
C GLU A 219 -38.52 14.11 39.44
N LEU A 220 -37.20 13.97 39.28
CA LEU A 220 -36.22 14.37 40.29
C LEU A 220 -36.28 15.87 40.59
N GLU A 221 -36.43 16.71 39.58
CA GLU A 221 -36.55 18.17 39.72
C GLU A 221 -37.78 18.58 40.56
N LYS A 222 -38.84 17.75 40.60
CA LYS A 222 -40.00 18.01 41.47
C LYS A 222 -39.73 17.75 42.95
N ILE A 223 -38.64 17.06 43.29
CA ILE A 223 -38.25 16.83 44.69
C ILE A 223 -37.64 18.13 45.23
N VAL A 224 -38.51 19.00 45.74
CA VAL A 224 -38.19 20.37 46.21
C VAL A 224 -37.11 20.40 47.30
N HIS A 225 -36.99 19.32 48.08
CA HIS A 225 -36.19 19.27 49.31
C HIS A 225 -34.86 18.51 49.16
N LEU A 226 -34.36 18.30 47.94
CA LEU A 226 -33.05 17.65 47.76
C LEU A 226 -31.91 18.46 48.40
N GLN A 227 -31.97 19.79 48.33
CA GLN A 227 -31.01 20.68 48.99
C GLN A 227 -31.17 20.68 50.52
N ASP A 228 -32.42 20.56 51.01
CA ASP A 228 -32.70 20.47 52.44
C ASP A 228 -32.03 19.24 53.08
N ILE A 229 -31.84 18.14 52.32
CA ILE A 229 -31.11 16.96 52.81
C ILE A 229 -29.65 17.30 53.09
N ASP A 230 -29.00 18.07 52.22
CA ASP A 230 -27.61 18.50 52.42
C ASP A 230 -27.53 19.45 53.64
N GLU A 231 -28.47 20.39 53.77
CA GLU A 231 -28.55 21.30 54.92
C GLU A 231 -28.83 20.57 56.25
N MET A 232 -29.65 19.51 56.21
CA MET A 232 -29.88 18.63 57.35
C MET A 232 -28.63 17.85 57.74
N TRP A 233 -27.85 17.36 56.77
CA TRP A 233 -26.59 16.66 57.02
C TRP A 233 -25.56 17.57 57.69
N ASP A 234 -25.41 18.81 57.23
CA ASP A 234 -24.51 19.79 57.85
C ASP A 234 -24.96 20.14 59.28
N SER A 235 -26.27 20.34 59.47
CA SER A 235 -26.84 20.59 60.80
C SER A 235 -26.61 19.42 61.75
N LEU A 236 -26.75 18.17 61.27
CA LEU A 236 -26.47 16.97 62.05
C LEU A 236 -24.98 16.83 62.39
N SER A 237 -24.09 17.15 61.45
CA SER A 237 -22.64 17.18 61.67
C SER A 237 -22.23 18.20 62.74
N ASN A 238 -22.84 19.39 62.69
CA ASN A 238 -22.64 20.42 63.70
C ASN A 238 -23.15 19.97 65.08
N ALA A 239 -24.36 19.41 65.15
CA ALA A 239 -24.91 18.88 66.40
C ALA A 239 -24.01 17.77 66.99
N HIS A 240 -23.47 16.88 66.16
CA HIS A 240 -22.53 15.85 66.60
C HIS A 240 -21.23 16.44 67.19
N THR A 241 -20.70 17.49 66.55
CA THR A 241 -19.52 18.22 67.05
C THR A 241 -19.82 18.87 68.40
N SER A 242 -20.97 19.55 68.53
CA SER A 242 -21.41 20.13 69.80
C SER A 242 -21.58 19.08 70.90
N LEU A 243 -22.20 17.93 70.59
CA LEU A 243 -22.34 16.83 71.55
C LEU A 243 -21.00 16.26 71.99
N THR A 244 -20.04 16.16 71.08
CA THR A 244 -18.67 15.71 71.39
C THR A 244 -18.00 16.67 72.36
N ASN A 245 -18.14 17.98 72.14
CA ASN A 245 -17.61 19.00 73.05
C ASN A 245 -18.26 18.93 74.44
N ILE A 246 -19.60 18.82 74.50
CA ILE A 246 -20.32 18.64 75.77
C ILE A 246 -19.86 17.37 76.48
N SER A 247 -19.63 16.28 75.76
CA SER A 247 -19.12 15.03 76.34
C SER A 247 -17.73 15.23 76.97
N ASN A 248 -16.85 16.00 76.32
CA ASN A 248 -15.53 16.31 76.85
C ASN A 248 -15.62 17.18 78.11
N GLU A 249 -16.49 18.20 78.11
CA GLU A 249 -16.76 19.03 79.30
C GLU A 249 -17.38 18.23 80.45
N LEU A 250 -18.26 17.28 80.15
CA LEU A 250 -18.82 16.39 81.16
C LEU A 250 -17.75 15.50 81.79
N SER A 251 -16.77 15.05 81.00
CA SER A 251 -15.62 14.31 81.52
C SER A 251 -14.80 15.15 82.49
N SER A 252 -14.49 16.41 82.14
CA SER A 252 -13.72 17.30 83.03
C SER A 252 -14.52 17.69 84.28
N PHE A 253 -15.83 17.87 84.17
CA PHE A 253 -16.72 18.07 85.31
C PHE A 253 -16.73 16.85 86.23
N LYS A 254 -16.80 15.63 85.68
CA LYS A 254 -16.71 14.38 86.44
C LYS A 254 -15.40 14.27 87.22
N ASP A 255 -14.28 14.63 86.60
CA ASP A 255 -12.97 14.63 87.26
C ASP A 255 -12.95 15.65 88.41
N THR A 256 -13.51 16.84 88.18
CA THR A 256 -13.64 17.89 89.20
C THR A 256 -14.52 17.44 90.37
N ALA A 257 -15.68 16.84 90.09
CA ALA A 257 -16.58 16.32 91.11
C ALA A 257 -15.93 15.18 91.92
N SER A 258 -15.15 14.32 91.25
CA SER A 258 -14.40 13.25 91.93
C SER A 258 -13.32 13.83 92.86
N LYS A 259 -12.65 14.91 92.44
CA LYS A 259 -11.72 15.64 93.30
C LYS A 259 -12.43 16.27 94.50
N GLN A 260 -13.54 16.97 94.27
CA GLN A 260 -14.35 17.55 95.34
C GLN A 260 -14.84 16.50 96.35
N GLN A 261 -15.23 15.32 95.88
CA GLN A 261 -15.59 14.20 96.74
C GLN A 261 -14.42 13.79 97.65
N SER A 262 -13.21 13.66 97.11
CA SER A 262 -11.99 13.37 97.89
C SER A 262 -11.66 14.48 98.91
N ASP A 263 -11.86 15.75 98.54
CA ASP A 263 -11.62 16.90 99.43
C ASP A 263 -12.63 16.90 100.61
N ILE A 264 -13.90 16.58 100.35
CA ILE A 264 -14.93 16.45 101.39
C ILE A 264 -14.59 15.31 102.36
N GLU A 265 -14.18 14.14 101.85
CA GLU A 265 -13.75 13.02 102.69
C GLU A 265 -12.57 13.41 103.60
N THR A 266 -11.63 14.18 103.05
CA THR A 266 -10.51 14.72 103.83
C THR A 266 -10.99 15.68 104.93
N LEU A 267 -11.89 16.61 104.62
CA LEU A 267 -12.47 17.53 105.61
C LEU A 267 -13.26 16.81 106.70
N LEU A 268 -14.01 15.77 106.35
CA LEU A 268 -14.73 14.94 107.33
C LEU A 268 -13.75 14.26 108.28
N SER A 269 -12.66 13.68 107.76
CA SER A 269 -11.61 13.08 108.60
C SER A 269 -10.95 14.12 109.53
N PHE A 270 -10.75 15.35 109.06
CA PHE A 270 -10.21 16.44 109.87
C PHE A 270 -11.19 16.86 110.97
N MET A 271 -12.49 16.94 110.66
CA MET A 271 -13.54 17.25 111.63
C MET A 271 -13.63 16.16 112.70
N GLU A 272 -13.55 14.89 112.32
CA GLU A 272 -13.52 13.76 113.26
C GLU A 272 -12.32 13.89 114.22
N ASN A 273 -11.12 14.17 113.69
CA ASN A 273 -9.93 14.41 114.51
C ASN A 273 -10.11 15.60 115.48
N LEU A 274 -10.64 16.73 115.01
CA LEU A 274 -10.94 17.89 115.87
C LEU A 274 -11.95 17.56 116.98
N SER A 275 -13.00 16.82 116.64
CA SER A 275 -14.01 16.40 117.61
C SER A 275 -13.48 15.41 118.65
N SER A 276 -12.41 14.67 118.31
CA SER A 276 -11.73 13.76 119.24
C SER A 276 -10.77 14.45 120.21
N CYS A 277 -10.53 15.77 120.09
CA CYS A 277 -9.74 16.52 121.05
C CYS A 277 -10.53 16.72 122.36
N GLU A 278 -10.30 15.85 123.35
CA GLU A 278 -10.97 15.88 124.67
C GLU A 278 -10.88 17.24 125.39
N HIS A 279 -9.78 17.96 125.22
CA HIS A 279 -9.49 19.20 125.95
C HIS A 279 -9.81 20.49 125.17
N LEU A 280 -10.55 20.41 124.05
CA LEU A 280 -10.86 21.61 123.25
C LEU A 280 -11.75 22.60 124.02
N ASN A 281 -12.69 22.10 124.81
CA ASN A 281 -13.58 22.90 125.65
C ASN A 281 -12.88 23.42 126.93
N ASP A 282 -11.78 22.76 127.34
CA ASP A 282 -11.00 23.17 128.51
C ASP A 282 -10.27 24.51 128.27
N ILE A 283 -10.14 24.94 127.00
CA ILE A 283 -9.53 26.23 126.65
C ILE A 283 -10.33 27.39 127.24
N ASP A 284 -11.67 27.35 127.15
CA ASP A 284 -12.55 28.39 127.69
C ASP A 284 -12.49 28.42 129.22
N ASP A 285 -12.42 27.25 129.86
CA ASP A 285 -12.29 27.12 131.31
C ASP A 285 -10.95 27.67 131.83
N ILE A 286 -9.83 27.37 131.14
CA ILE A 286 -8.51 27.94 131.46
C ILE A 286 -8.53 29.47 131.29
N TRP A 287 -9.15 29.99 130.23
CA TRP A 287 -9.22 31.42 129.96
C TRP A 287 -9.99 32.17 131.06
N ASN A 288 -11.17 31.65 131.43
CA ASN A 288 -11.98 32.21 132.52
C ASN A 288 -11.25 32.18 133.87
N SER A 289 -10.53 31.09 134.17
CA SER A 289 -9.72 31.00 135.39
C SER A 289 -8.57 32.01 135.39
N SER A 290 -7.92 32.25 134.24
CA SER A 290 -6.84 33.23 134.12
C SER A 290 -7.34 34.67 134.34
N GLU A 291 -8.50 35.01 133.76
CA GLU A 291 -9.17 36.30 133.95
C GLU A 291 -9.57 36.52 135.42
N MET A 292 -10.06 35.47 136.09
CA MET A 292 -10.37 35.52 137.52
C MET A 292 -9.12 35.74 138.38
N HIS A 293 -8.04 35.01 138.11
CA HIS A 293 -6.76 35.23 138.82
C HIS A 293 -6.21 36.65 138.59
N SER A 294 -6.32 37.20 137.37
CA SER A 294 -5.96 38.59 137.07
C SER A 294 -6.75 39.58 137.91
N SER A 295 -8.07 39.39 138.00
CA SER A 295 -8.95 40.22 138.83
C SER A 295 -8.58 40.15 140.33
N GLN A 296 -8.29 38.95 140.84
CA GLN A 296 -7.86 38.76 142.22
C GLN A 296 -6.50 39.42 142.51
N LEU A 297 -5.57 39.42 141.55
CA LEU A 297 -4.26 40.06 141.69
C LEU A 297 -4.39 41.59 141.79
N SER A 298 -5.27 42.19 140.99
CA SER A 298 -5.53 43.64 141.03
C SER A 298 -6.13 44.09 142.37
N GLU A 299 -7.01 43.28 142.98
CA GLU A 299 -7.56 43.56 144.31
C GLU A 299 -6.47 43.49 145.41
N LEU A 300 -5.54 42.52 145.30
CA LEU A 300 -4.39 42.41 146.21
C LEU A 300 -3.44 43.61 146.12
N GLU A 301 -3.17 44.13 144.91
CA GLU A 301 -2.37 45.35 144.74
C GLU A 301 -3.02 46.55 145.45
N LYS A 302 -4.33 46.69 145.32
CA LYS A 302 -5.08 47.78 145.96
C LYS A 302 -5.02 47.71 147.49
N GLN A 303 -5.16 46.51 148.06
CA GLN A 303 -5.00 46.28 149.50
C GLN A 303 -3.57 46.58 149.99
N SER A 304 -2.56 46.24 149.19
CA SER A 304 -1.15 46.53 149.50
C SER A 304 -0.88 48.04 149.58
N ASP A 305 -1.43 48.83 148.66
CA ASP A 305 -1.31 50.30 148.67
C ASP A 305 -2.03 50.93 149.88
N GLU A 306 -3.16 50.35 150.31
CA GLU A 306 -3.89 50.81 151.49
C GLU A 306 -3.13 50.52 152.80
N ILE A 307 -2.53 49.32 152.92
CA ILE A 307 -1.62 48.98 154.04
C ILE A 307 -0.43 49.94 154.10
N LYS A 308 0.15 50.28 152.94
CA LYS A 308 1.27 51.22 152.83
C LYS A 308 0.90 52.63 153.32
N SER A 309 -0.30 53.10 153.01
CA SER A 309 -0.86 54.36 153.53
C SER A 309 -0.98 54.36 155.06
N ILE A 310 -1.52 53.29 155.64
CA ILE A 310 -1.71 53.15 157.09
C ILE A 310 -0.37 53.15 157.84
N VAL A 311 0.64 52.43 157.33
CA VAL A 311 1.98 52.36 157.94
C VAL A 311 2.66 53.73 157.98
N GLN A 312 2.51 54.53 156.92
CA GLN A 312 3.06 55.89 156.88
C GLN A 312 2.43 56.79 157.95
N SER A 313 1.11 56.69 158.15
CA SER A 313 0.39 57.46 159.17
C SER A 313 0.80 57.09 160.60
N ILE A 314 0.99 55.78 160.87
CA ILE A 314 1.49 55.31 162.18
C ILE A 314 2.89 55.86 162.48
N LYS A 315 3.78 55.88 161.48
CA LYS A 315 5.13 56.41 161.61
C LYS A 315 5.13 57.89 162.02
N GLU A 316 4.37 58.73 161.32
CA GLU A 316 4.29 60.17 161.60
C GLU A 316 3.73 60.48 162.99
N ASN A 317 2.73 59.71 163.45
CA ASN A 317 2.12 59.89 164.77
C ASN A 317 3.06 59.43 165.93
N THR A 318 3.88 58.41 165.67
CA THR A 318 4.87 57.91 166.64
C THR A 318 6.01 58.90 166.83
N ASP A 319 6.52 59.49 165.73
CA ASP A 319 7.57 60.52 165.78
C ASP A 319 7.11 61.78 166.55
N ALA A 320 5.85 62.20 166.37
CA ALA A 320 5.27 63.32 167.13
C ALA A 320 5.14 63.04 168.63
N SER A 321 4.78 61.81 169.01
CA SER A 321 4.69 61.40 170.42
C SER A 321 6.05 61.31 171.11
N ILE A 322 7.10 60.88 170.39
CA ILE A 322 8.47 60.83 170.92
C ILE A 322 9.01 62.24 171.20
N ALA A 323 8.78 63.19 170.30
CA ALA A 323 9.22 64.59 170.49
C ALA A 323 8.60 65.24 171.75
N SER A 324 7.30 64.98 172.00
CA SER A 324 6.59 65.46 173.20
C SER A 324 7.17 64.91 174.51
N VAL A 325 7.62 63.64 174.52
CA VAL A 325 8.16 63.00 175.72
C VAL A 325 9.58 63.52 176.05
N VAL A 326 10.39 63.78 175.02
CA VAL A 326 11.75 64.31 175.19
C VAL A 326 11.72 65.70 175.86
N GLU A 327 10.82 66.59 175.44
CA GLU A 327 10.71 67.94 176.00
C GLU A 327 10.29 67.94 177.49
N LYS A 328 9.34 67.06 177.87
CA LYS A 328 8.91 66.88 179.27
C LYS A 328 10.02 66.32 180.17
N ASN A 329 10.84 65.41 179.64
CA ASN A 329 11.90 64.79 180.41
C ASN A 329 13.05 65.78 180.68
N ASP A 330 13.35 66.64 179.70
CA ASP A 330 14.40 67.66 179.82
C ASP A 330 14.07 68.70 180.92
N THR A 331 12.79 69.08 181.05
CA THR A 331 12.33 69.98 182.13
C THR A 331 12.43 69.34 183.53
N ALA A 332 12.14 68.03 183.63
CA ALA A 332 12.20 67.30 184.89
C ALA A 332 13.65 67.11 185.39
N VAL A 333 14.59 66.86 184.48
CA VAL A 333 16.02 66.74 184.81
C VAL A 333 16.56 68.05 185.38
N GLN A 334 16.21 69.20 184.79
CA GLN A 334 16.63 70.50 185.33
C GLN A 334 16.09 70.80 186.75
N MET A 335 14.86 70.39 187.06
CA MET A 335 14.30 70.53 188.42
C MET A 335 15.00 69.63 189.44
N LEU A 336 15.34 68.41 189.07
CA LEU A 336 16.06 67.46 189.94
C LEU A 336 17.48 67.94 190.23
N THR A 337 18.19 68.51 189.24
CA THR A 337 19.52 69.09 189.45
C THR A 337 19.49 70.25 190.45
N LYS A 338 18.43 71.07 190.45
CA LYS A 338 18.24 72.13 191.46
C LYS A 338 17.99 71.55 192.86
N LYS A 339 17.22 70.47 192.99
CA LYS A 339 16.92 69.83 194.29
C LYS A 339 18.15 69.14 194.91
N ILE A 340 19.00 68.50 194.09
CA ILE A 340 20.24 67.85 194.59
C ILE A 340 21.21 68.87 195.19
N LYS A 341 21.33 70.08 194.59
CA LYS A 341 22.18 71.14 195.16
C LYS A 341 21.75 71.58 196.56
N TYR A 342 20.45 71.61 196.85
CA TYR A 342 19.95 71.96 198.19
C TYR A 342 20.13 70.83 199.22
N ALA A 343 20.01 69.57 198.80
CA ALA A 343 20.19 68.42 199.68
C ALA A 343 21.64 68.29 200.20
N TYR A 344 22.64 68.62 199.36
CA TYR A 344 24.04 68.58 199.78
C TYR A 344 24.40 69.65 200.84
N LEU A 345 23.65 70.76 200.85
CA LEU A 345 23.82 71.84 201.83
C LEU A 345 23.27 71.45 203.22
N LEU A 346 22.32 70.52 203.29
CA LEU A 346 21.68 70.08 204.53
C LEU A 346 22.37 68.85 205.16
N ALA A 347 22.86 67.92 204.34
CA ALA A 347 23.52 66.71 204.84
C ALA A 347 24.86 66.99 205.55
N GLY A 348 25.57 68.07 205.17
CA GLY A 348 26.78 68.49 205.89
C GLY A 348 26.53 68.99 207.31
N GLY A 349 25.30 69.43 207.63
CA GLY A 349 24.96 69.96 208.94
C GLY A 349 24.61 68.91 209.99
N SER A 350 24.04 67.76 209.59
CA SER A 350 23.53 66.76 210.54
C SER A 350 24.58 65.78 211.06
N PHE A 351 25.69 65.58 210.35
CA PHE A 351 26.81 64.76 210.86
C PHE A 351 27.69 65.52 211.86
N GLY A 352 27.45 66.82 212.04
CA GLY A 352 28.04 67.58 213.15
C GLY A 352 27.69 66.99 214.52
N LEU A 353 26.48 66.49 214.71
CA LEU A 353 25.97 66.37 216.08
C LEU A 353 26.18 65.00 216.71
N ALA A 354 26.34 63.95 215.93
CA ALA A 354 26.47 62.59 216.45
C ALA A 354 27.81 62.32 217.17
N ILE A 355 28.91 62.95 216.73
CA ILE A 355 30.22 62.72 217.38
C ILE A 355 30.29 63.44 218.72
N ILE A 356 29.64 64.60 218.82
CA ILE A 356 29.52 65.34 220.09
C ILE A 356 28.65 64.55 221.09
N GLU A 357 27.70 63.74 220.61
CA GLU A 357 26.83 62.93 221.46
C GLU A 357 27.51 61.63 221.96
N LEU A 358 28.48 61.07 221.22
CA LEU A 358 29.26 59.94 221.70
C LEU A 358 30.24 60.31 222.84
N ILE A 359 30.63 61.58 222.93
CA ILE A 359 31.40 62.13 224.06
C ILE A 359 30.59 62.08 225.38
N VAL A 360 29.26 61.95 225.31
CA VAL A 360 28.39 62.07 226.50
C VAL A 360 28.07 60.72 227.15
N ILE A 361 28.16 59.59 226.42
CA ILE A 361 27.67 58.30 226.96
C ILE A 361 28.74 57.48 227.68
N LEU A 362 30.03 57.56 227.32
CA LEU A 362 31.04 56.67 227.90
C LEU A 362 31.76 57.21 229.16
N LEU A 363 31.27 58.32 229.72
CA LEU A 363 31.75 58.90 230.98
C LEU A 363 30.94 58.49 232.22
N LYS A 364 30.14 57.41 232.18
CA LYS A 364 29.51 56.86 233.38
C LYS A 364 29.64 55.35 233.49
N VAL A 365 30.16 54.93 234.65
CA VAL A 365 30.57 53.59 235.12
C VAL A 365 32.02 53.29 234.71
N VAL A 366 33.07 53.55 235.51
CA VAL A 366 33.28 53.59 236.98
C VAL A 366 33.99 54.87 237.41
#